data_AF-A0A8H4VH94-F1
#
_entry.id   AF-A0A8H4VH94-F1
#
_cell.length_a   1.000
_cell.length_b   1.000
_cell.length_c   1.000
_cell.angle_alpha   90.00
_cell.angle_beta   90.00
_cell.angle_gamma   90.00
#
_symmetry.space_group_name_H-M   'P 1'
#
loop_
_entity.id
_entity.type
_entity.pdbx_description
1 polymer ?
#
loop_
_entity_poly.entity_id
_entity_poly.type
_entity_poly.pdbx_seq_one_letter_code
_entity_poly.pdbx_strand_id
1 'polypeptide(L)'
;MGFGVGLAVASVVMAMGVPLVSADPQFSAQDPRFRQHRRGVPSAQISRSPCPGMNSLANHNFLPFDGQKLDLTKVVVGTYQGLGLSPETACAITLGGLARAQLPVDAVFPLEAIGNVTWRIQHDASFSRLDETEARAKRLNDRDFNGPIWDVALKAMNACQAQQGEVSIMCLGRSKADIIRRAHSLPYGLNYDPTAAAIGAVEAARTWLTLGNGPQKLQLKFIKPFFEDERLPWNEGWRPTAFAARVSQVLELSAQALSPERILQVTTNGTIRTSNDVLRVLRSSNPTFLNDVRACVNRAGFKGSPVPEQEIRKLERYRAAEMFIPDGFSPYTGYYSHGNHEQKPGPYPKPGPYPKPRPYPKPDGYGGGGRGGQGGYGGGGQAGGYGGRGQAGQGGYGGGGYAGAQDAYGGQGGGYDDGGYDDGGYDDGGYGGGGYGGGGYGGGYGGGAPAPY
;
A
#
# COMPACT_ATOMS: atom_id res chain seq x y z
N MET A 1 -45.27 -62.27 49.60
CA MET A 1 -45.16 -60.88 49.12
C MET A 1 -43.76 -60.73 48.54
N GLY A 2 -43.64 -60.49 47.23
CA GLY A 2 -42.33 -60.35 46.58
C GLY A 2 -41.97 -58.88 46.37
N PHE A 3 -40.75 -58.49 46.72
CA PHE A 3 -40.20 -57.17 46.37
C PHE A 3 -39.47 -57.26 45.04
N GLY A 4 -40.02 -56.61 44.01
CA GLY A 4 -39.33 -56.40 42.74
C GLY A 4 -38.55 -55.09 42.78
N VAL A 5 -37.22 -55.14 42.67
CA VAL A 5 -36.37 -53.97 42.52
C VAL A 5 -36.11 -53.74 41.02
N GLY A 6 -36.76 -52.73 40.44
CA GLY A 6 -36.52 -52.32 39.06
C GLY A 6 -35.28 -51.44 38.96
N LEU A 7 -34.21 -51.93 38.31
CA LEU A 7 -33.09 -51.07 37.90
C LEU A 7 -33.51 -50.25 36.66
N ALA A 8 -33.62 -48.93 36.81
CA ALA A 8 -33.70 -48.02 35.67
C ALA A 8 -32.30 -47.80 35.08
N VAL A 9 -32.05 -48.35 33.89
CA VAL A 9 -30.78 -48.12 33.17
C VAL A 9 -30.85 -46.76 32.45
N ALA A 10 -30.30 -45.73 33.09
CA ALA A 10 -30.15 -44.41 32.48
C ALA A 10 -29.04 -44.45 31.41
N SER A 11 -29.44 -44.56 30.14
CA SER A 11 -28.51 -44.53 29.00
C SER A 11 -27.98 -43.11 28.78
N VAL A 12 -26.82 -42.80 29.35
CA VAL A 12 -26.08 -41.56 29.07
C VAL A 12 -25.49 -41.65 27.66
N VAL A 13 -26.20 -41.07 26.69
CA VAL A 13 -25.64 -40.82 25.36
C VAL A 13 -24.64 -39.67 25.48
N MET A 14 -23.37 -40.00 25.72
CA MET A 14 -22.28 -39.04 25.47
C MET A 14 -22.23 -38.77 23.96
N ALA A 15 -22.78 -37.64 23.55
CA ALA A 15 -22.51 -37.10 22.23
C ALA A 15 -21.03 -36.71 22.17
N MET A 16 -20.19 -37.63 21.68
CA MET A 16 -18.81 -37.35 21.31
C MET A 16 -18.82 -36.42 20.10
N GLY A 17 -19.01 -35.13 20.35
CA GLY A 17 -18.80 -34.09 19.35
C GLY A 17 -17.34 -34.12 18.94
N VAL A 18 -17.05 -34.76 17.81
CA VAL A 18 -15.73 -34.69 17.19
C VAL A 18 -15.46 -33.21 16.92
N PRO A 19 -14.45 -32.59 17.57
CA PRO A 19 -14.11 -31.22 17.25
C PRO A 19 -13.65 -31.20 15.80
N LEU A 20 -14.41 -30.53 14.95
CA LEU A 20 -13.98 -30.17 13.60
C LEU A 20 -12.85 -29.12 13.75
N VAL A 21 -11.64 -29.61 14.04
CA VAL A 21 -10.43 -28.81 14.04
C VAL A 21 -10.21 -28.35 12.60
N SER A 22 -10.61 -27.11 12.30
CA SER A 22 -10.22 -26.43 11.08
C SER A 22 -8.70 -26.30 11.12
N ALA A 23 -7.99 -27.13 10.36
CA ALA A 23 -6.53 -27.19 10.31
C ALA A 23 -5.97 -26.06 9.42
N ASP A 24 -6.52 -24.85 9.61
CA ASP A 24 -6.07 -23.64 8.93
C ASP A 24 -4.55 -23.47 9.19
N PRO A 25 -3.75 -23.12 8.17
CA PRO A 25 -2.32 -22.84 8.35
C PRO A 25 -2.07 -21.94 9.55
N GLN A 26 -1.10 -22.29 10.39
CA GLN A 26 -0.88 -21.60 11.66
C GLN A 26 -0.67 -20.09 11.44
N PHE A 27 -1.54 -19.29 12.04
CA PHE A 27 -1.37 -17.84 12.19
C PHE A 27 -0.80 -17.53 13.57
N SER A 28 0.22 -16.67 13.64
CA SER A 28 0.72 -16.14 14.90
C SER A 28 1.04 -14.66 14.75
N ALA A 29 0.38 -13.81 15.53
CA ALA A 29 0.70 -12.38 15.60
C ALA A 29 2.03 -12.08 16.32
N GLN A 30 2.77 -13.13 16.72
CA GLN A 30 4.07 -13.07 17.39
C GLN A 30 5.13 -13.92 16.66
N ASP A 31 4.88 -14.32 15.40
CA ASP A 31 5.85 -15.07 14.59
C ASP A 31 7.21 -14.34 14.56
N PRO A 32 8.33 -15.01 14.91
CA PRO A 32 9.64 -14.37 14.98
C PRO A 32 10.08 -13.75 13.65
N ARG A 33 9.54 -14.21 12.50
CA ARG A 33 9.80 -13.65 11.17
C ARG A 33 9.44 -12.17 11.06
N PHE A 34 8.45 -11.67 11.81
CA PHE A 34 8.15 -10.23 11.81
C PHE A 34 9.31 -9.35 12.31
N ARG A 35 10.20 -9.91 13.13
CA ARG A 35 11.40 -9.24 13.66
C ARG A 35 12.65 -9.47 12.80
N GLN A 36 12.56 -10.37 11.83
CA GLN A 36 13.67 -10.74 10.94
C GLN A 36 13.43 -10.14 9.55
N HIS A 37 14.02 -8.97 9.30
CA HIS A 37 14.04 -8.36 7.97
C HIS A 37 15.43 -8.48 7.36
N ARG A 38 15.49 -8.85 6.08
CA ARG A 38 16.66 -8.67 5.23
C ARG A 38 16.18 -8.15 3.88
N ARG A 39 16.71 -7.01 3.42
CA ARG A 39 16.35 -6.48 2.10
C ARG A 39 16.96 -7.37 1.00
N GLY A 40 16.11 -7.98 0.18
CA GLY A 40 16.55 -8.69 -1.02
C GLY A 40 16.83 -7.72 -2.16
N VAL A 41 18.09 -7.63 -2.60
CA VAL A 41 18.49 -6.83 -3.75
C VAL A 41 18.26 -7.65 -5.03
N PRO A 42 17.46 -7.16 -6.02
CA PRO A 42 17.19 -7.89 -7.25
C PRO A 42 18.47 -8.31 -7.99
N SER A 43 18.53 -9.57 -8.40
CA SER A 43 19.67 -10.19 -9.08
C SER A 43 19.23 -11.48 -9.80
N ALA A 44 20.12 -12.16 -10.51
CA ALA A 44 19.81 -13.45 -11.13
C ALA A 44 19.37 -14.52 -10.10
N GLN A 45 19.79 -14.38 -8.84
CA GLN A 45 19.43 -15.28 -7.74
C GLN A 45 18.22 -14.76 -6.94
N ILE A 46 18.09 -13.45 -6.74
CA ILE A 46 17.03 -12.84 -5.93
C ILE A 46 15.99 -12.16 -6.83
N SER A 47 14.81 -12.75 -6.94
CA SER A 47 13.66 -12.20 -7.65
C SER A 47 12.79 -11.32 -6.73
N ARG A 48 12.33 -10.18 -7.26
CA ARG A 48 11.39 -9.25 -6.61
C ARG A 48 10.39 -8.74 -7.64
N SER A 49 9.31 -8.14 -7.18
CA SER A 49 8.15 -7.73 -7.98
C SER A 49 7.86 -6.23 -7.87
N PRO A 50 6.93 -5.66 -8.66
CA PRO A 50 6.36 -4.34 -8.37
C PRO A 50 5.49 -4.30 -7.10
N CYS A 51 5.16 -5.44 -6.47
CA CYS A 51 4.30 -5.48 -5.29
C CYS A 51 5.11 -5.38 -3.98
N PRO A 52 5.01 -4.26 -3.23
CA PRO A 52 5.75 -4.08 -1.97
C PRO A 52 5.36 -5.13 -0.92
N GLY A 53 4.10 -5.59 -0.92
CA GLY A 53 3.64 -6.64 -0.01
C GLY A 53 4.33 -7.98 -0.24
N MET A 54 4.38 -8.45 -1.50
CA MET A 54 5.05 -9.71 -1.82
C MET A 54 6.56 -9.64 -1.58
N ASN A 55 7.18 -8.49 -1.88
CA ASN A 55 8.60 -8.28 -1.61
C ASN A 55 8.88 -8.25 -0.09
N SER A 56 8.03 -7.61 0.70
CA SER A 56 8.10 -7.63 2.17
C SER A 56 8.01 -9.05 2.73
N LEU A 57 7.08 -9.86 2.22
CA LEU A 57 6.93 -11.26 2.64
C LEU A 57 8.18 -12.10 2.32
N ALA A 58 8.83 -11.88 1.17
CA ALA A 58 10.11 -12.52 0.84
C ALA A 58 11.26 -12.00 1.72
N ASN A 59 11.33 -10.69 1.96
CA ASN A 59 12.33 -10.06 2.85
C ASN A 59 12.22 -10.52 4.32
N HIS A 60 11.07 -11.06 4.71
CA HIS A 60 10.78 -11.61 6.05
C HIS A 60 10.71 -13.16 6.11
N ASN A 61 11.00 -13.89 5.03
CA ASN A 61 10.89 -15.35 4.96
C ASN A 61 9.45 -15.92 5.21
N PHE A 62 8.41 -15.12 4.94
CA PHE A 62 7.04 -15.63 4.79
C PHE A 62 6.81 -16.24 3.39
N LEU A 63 7.58 -15.77 2.41
CA LEU A 63 7.83 -16.42 1.13
C LEU A 63 9.32 -16.83 1.07
N PRO A 64 9.74 -17.72 0.14
CA PRO A 64 11.15 -17.95 -0.15
C PRO A 64 11.92 -16.64 -0.29
N PHE A 65 13.04 -16.48 0.44
CA PHE A 65 13.79 -15.22 0.47
C PHE A 65 14.31 -14.80 -0.91
N ASP A 66 14.73 -15.78 -1.70
CA ASP A 66 15.17 -15.61 -3.07
C ASP A 66 14.04 -15.17 -4.01
N GLY A 67 12.77 -15.23 -3.57
CA GLY A 67 11.60 -14.98 -4.41
C GLY A 67 11.47 -15.98 -5.56
N GLN A 68 12.21 -17.09 -5.54
CA GLN A 68 12.21 -18.10 -6.58
C GLN A 68 11.19 -19.20 -6.27
N LYS A 69 10.73 -19.88 -7.32
CA LYS A 69 9.92 -21.10 -7.23
C LYS A 69 8.66 -20.94 -6.34
N LEU A 70 7.98 -19.80 -6.47
CA LEU A 70 6.64 -19.61 -5.91
C LEU A 70 5.63 -20.51 -6.62
N ASP A 71 4.64 -20.96 -5.87
CA ASP A 71 3.44 -21.62 -6.38
C ASP A 71 2.21 -21.03 -5.66
N LEU A 72 1.02 -21.43 -6.09
CA LEU A 72 -0.25 -20.99 -5.52
C LEU A 72 -0.32 -21.15 -3.99
N THR A 73 0.13 -22.29 -3.46
CA THR A 73 0.06 -22.58 -2.02
C THR A 73 1.05 -21.71 -1.24
N LYS A 74 2.28 -21.54 -1.73
CA LYS A 74 3.26 -20.64 -1.09
C LYS A 74 2.74 -19.20 -1.02
N VAL A 75 2.11 -18.70 -2.08
CA VAL A 75 1.54 -17.35 -2.11
C VAL A 75 0.40 -17.22 -1.10
N VAL A 76 -0.56 -18.14 -1.09
CA VAL A 76 -1.73 -18.08 -0.18
C VAL A 76 -1.31 -18.22 1.29
N VAL A 77 -0.47 -19.20 1.63
CA VAL A 77 -0.01 -19.41 3.02
C VAL A 77 0.91 -18.27 3.47
N GLY A 78 1.86 -17.84 2.64
CA GLY A 78 2.78 -16.75 2.98
C GLY A 78 2.07 -15.41 3.18
N THR A 79 1.10 -15.06 2.32
CA THR A 79 0.31 -13.82 2.49
C THR A 79 -0.63 -13.88 3.69
N TYR A 80 -1.22 -15.04 3.99
CA TYR A 80 -2.01 -15.21 5.22
C TYR A 80 -1.14 -15.10 6.48
N GLN A 81 0.01 -15.77 6.53
CA GLN A 81 0.88 -15.74 7.71
C GLN A 81 1.53 -14.37 7.95
N GLY A 82 2.03 -13.72 6.89
CA GLY A 82 2.81 -12.48 7.02
C GLY A 82 2.02 -11.17 6.86
N LEU A 83 0.79 -11.20 6.35
CA LEU A 83 -0.08 -10.01 6.24
C LEU A 83 -1.50 -10.25 6.79
N GLY A 84 -1.83 -11.48 7.20
CA GLY A 84 -3.20 -11.83 7.58
C GLY A 84 -4.17 -11.94 6.41
N LEU A 85 -3.70 -11.83 5.16
CA LEU A 85 -4.54 -11.75 3.97
C LEU A 85 -5.47 -12.96 3.86
N SER A 86 -6.77 -12.70 3.76
CA SER A 86 -7.79 -13.74 3.67
C SER A 86 -7.55 -14.65 2.45
N PRO A 87 -7.57 -15.98 2.60
CA PRO A 87 -7.03 -16.89 1.59
C PRO A 87 -7.87 -16.93 0.31
N GLU A 88 -9.17 -16.60 0.35
CA GLU A 88 -9.99 -16.48 -0.85
C GLU A 88 -9.56 -15.28 -1.71
N THR A 89 -9.18 -14.15 -1.08
CA THR A 89 -8.61 -12.99 -1.77
C THR A 89 -7.27 -13.35 -2.41
N ALA A 90 -6.37 -14.02 -1.67
CA ALA A 90 -5.07 -14.46 -2.20
C ALA A 90 -5.23 -15.45 -3.36
N CYS A 91 -6.14 -16.43 -3.24
CA CYS A 91 -6.49 -17.36 -4.30
C CYS A 91 -7.04 -16.65 -5.54
N ALA A 92 -8.01 -15.74 -5.39
CA ALA A 92 -8.61 -15.03 -6.52
C ALA A 92 -7.58 -14.20 -7.29
N ILE A 93 -6.68 -13.49 -6.59
CA ILE A 93 -5.59 -12.71 -7.22
C ILE A 93 -4.65 -13.63 -7.99
N THR A 94 -4.18 -14.72 -7.35
CA THR A 94 -3.15 -15.59 -7.92
C THR A 94 -3.67 -16.41 -9.09
N LEU A 95 -4.87 -16.99 -8.97
CA LEU A 95 -5.56 -17.70 -10.07
C LEU A 95 -5.88 -16.76 -11.24
N GLY A 96 -6.29 -15.51 -10.96
CA GLY A 96 -6.48 -14.50 -12.00
C GLY A 96 -5.17 -14.16 -12.73
N GLY A 97 -4.07 -14.05 -11.99
CA GLY A 97 -2.71 -13.89 -12.55
C GLY A 97 -2.34 -15.01 -13.50
N LEU A 98 -2.37 -16.26 -13.00
CA LEU A 98 -2.04 -17.47 -13.76
C LEU A 98 -2.90 -17.61 -15.02
N ALA A 99 -4.23 -17.42 -14.91
CA ALA A 99 -5.14 -17.55 -16.03
C ALA A 99 -4.86 -16.52 -17.15
N ARG A 100 -4.57 -15.26 -16.79
CA ARG A 100 -4.23 -14.22 -17.77
C ARG A 100 -2.85 -14.44 -18.41
N ALA A 101 -1.91 -15.00 -17.65
CA ALA A 101 -0.60 -15.44 -18.14
C ALA A 101 -0.64 -16.78 -18.91
N GLN A 102 -1.81 -17.42 -19.04
CA GLN A 102 -2.01 -18.74 -19.66
C GLN A 102 -1.17 -19.86 -19.02
N LEU A 103 -0.95 -19.75 -17.71
CA LEU A 103 -0.21 -20.72 -16.91
C LEU A 103 -1.17 -21.68 -16.18
N PRO A 104 -0.80 -22.96 -16.00
CA PRO A 104 -1.60 -23.91 -15.24
C PRO A 104 -1.59 -23.59 -13.73
N VAL A 105 -2.54 -24.16 -12.99
CA VAL A 105 -2.78 -23.85 -11.56
C VAL A 105 -1.65 -24.34 -10.64
N ASP A 106 -0.84 -25.29 -11.11
CA ASP A 106 0.35 -25.83 -10.46
C ASP A 106 1.67 -25.20 -10.98
N ALA A 107 1.59 -24.16 -11.80
CA ALA A 107 2.77 -23.46 -12.31
C ALA A 107 3.66 -22.93 -11.18
N VAL A 108 4.97 -23.08 -11.39
CA VAL A 108 6.01 -22.58 -10.51
C VAL A 108 6.67 -21.36 -11.17
N PHE A 109 6.70 -20.22 -10.49
CA PHE A 109 7.13 -18.93 -11.05
C PHE A 109 8.07 -18.15 -10.12
N PRO A 110 8.97 -17.31 -10.67
CA PRO A 110 9.71 -16.32 -9.88
C PRO A 110 8.78 -15.15 -9.49
N LEU A 111 9.08 -14.47 -8.39
CA LEU A 111 8.26 -13.37 -7.86
C LEU A 111 8.11 -12.21 -8.87
N GLU A 112 9.15 -11.94 -9.66
CA GLU A 112 9.13 -10.95 -10.75
C GLU A 112 8.07 -11.22 -11.82
N ALA A 113 7.64 -12.47 -12.01
CA ALA A 113 6.66 -12.82 -13.04
C ALA A 113 5.37 -12.02 -12.93
N ILE A 114 4.92 -11.66 -11.72
CA ILE A 114 3.67 -10.91 -11.51
C ILE A 114 3.73 -9.47 -12.05
N GLY A 115 4.93 -8.93 -12.30
CA GLY A 115 5.13 -7.65 -12.97
C GLY A 115 5.17 -7.74 -14.50
N ASN A 116 5.17 -8.94 -15.07
CA ASN A 116 5.21 -9.12 -16.52
C ASN A 116 3.86 -8.74 -17.17
N VAL A 117 3.90 -8.16 -18.38
CA VAL A 117 2.69 -7.79 -19.15
C VAL A 117 1.72 -8.96 -19.38
N THR A 118 2.21 -10.20 -19.49
CA THR A 118 1.36 -11.41 -19.59
C THR A 118 0.52 -11.62 -18.33
N TRP A 119 1.06 -11.28 -17.17
CA TRP A 119 0.39 -11.34 -15.88
C TRP A 119 -0.58 -10.18 -15.64
N ARG A 120 -0.70 -9.19 -16.54
CA ARG A 120 -1.75 -8.14 -16.55
C ARG A 120 -2.20 -7.66 -15.16
N ILE A 121 -1.23 -7.41 -14.27
CA ILE A 121 -1.40 -6.90 -12.90
C ILE A 121 -0.73 -5.54 -12.80
N GLN A 122 0.46 -5.39 -13.37
CA GLN A 122 1.14 -4.11 -13.47
C GLN A 122 0.32 -3.10 -14.27
N HIS A 123 0.29 -1.85 -13.80
CA HIS A 123 -0.46 -0.76 -14.40
C HIS A 123 0.15 0.61 -14.08
N ASP A 124 -0.19 1.61 -14.91
CA ASP A 124 0.23 3.00 -14.73
C ASP A 124 -0.48 3.68 -13.53
N ALA A 125 0.04 4.85 -13.11
CA ALA A 125 -0.28 5.53 -11.87
C ALA A 125 -0.04 4.65 -10.63
N SER A 126 1.04 3.87 -10.63
CA SER A 126 1.49 3.08 -9.47
C SER A 126 1.88 3.97 -8.29
N PHE A 127 1.68 3.52 -7.04
CA PHE A 127 1.95 4.35 -5.85
C PHE A 127 3.43 4.71 -5.64
N SER A 128 4.35 3.90 -6.16
CA SER A 128 5.79 3.97 -5.89
C SER A 128 6.65 3.45 -7.04
N ARG A 129 6.08 3.20 -8.21
CA ARG A 129 6.75 2.63 -9.39
C ARG A 129 6.53 3.56 -10.58
N LEU A 130 7.48 3.58 -11.52
CA LEU A 130 7.35 4.32 -12.77
C LEU A 130 6.30 3.67 -13.67
N ASP A 131 5.55 4.49 -14.41
CA ASP A 131 4.67 4.03 -15.49
C ASP A 131 5.52 3.46 -16.64
N GLU A 132 5.03 2.46 -17.37
CA GLU A 132 5.86 1.66 -18.30
C GLU A 132 6.56 2.55 -19.35
N THR A 133 5.82 3.52 -19.89
CA THR A 133 6.32 4.43 -20.93
C THR A 133 7.33 5.45 -20.36
N GLU A 134 7.14 5.91 -19.11
CA GLU A 134 8.11 6.77 -18.43
C GLU A 134 9.41 6.01 -18.10
N ALA A 135 9.29 4.77 -17.58
CA ALA A 135 10.43 3.91 -17.29
C ALA A 135 11.26 3.65 -18.56
N ARG A 136 10.59 3.23 -19.65
CA ARG A 136 11.18 3.00 -20.97
C ARG A 136 11.90 4.23 -21.52
N ALA A 137 11.25 5.41 -21.47
CA ALA A 137 11.84 6.66 -21.94
C ALA A 137 13.09 7.07 -21.13
N LYS A 138 13.10 6.77 -19.83
CA LYS A 138 14.24 7.03 -18.92
C LYS A 138 15.31 5.93 -18.90
N ARG A 139 15.11 4.82 -19.62
CA ARG A 139 15.96 3.60 -19.56
C ARG A 139 16.07 3.01 -18.16
N LEU A 140 14.97 3.08 -17.41
CA LEU A 140 14.79 2.48 -16.09
C LEU A 140 13.79 1.33 -16.18
N ASN A 141 13.59 0.61 -15.08
CA ASN A 141 12.51 -0.38 -14.95
C ASN A 141 11.31 0.20 -14.17
N ASP A 142 10.16 -0.44 -14.33
CA ASP A 142 8.86 -0.15 -13.70
C ASP A 142 8.56 -1.08 -12.50
N ARG A 143 9.50 -1.98 -12.15
CA ARG A 143 9.40 -2.94 -11.05
C ARG A 143 9.85 -2.36 -9.71
N ASP A 144 10.96 -1.63 -9.72
CA ASP A 144 11.65 -1.19 -8.51
C ASP A 144 11.02 0.07 -7.89
N PHE A 145 11.21 0.24 -6.57
CA PHE A 145 10.76 1.41 -5.84
C PHE A 145 11.39 2.71 -6.40
N ASN A 146 10.55 3.71 -6.67
CA ASN A 146 10.90 5.01 -7.19
C ASN A 146 10.53 6.12 -6.18
N GLY A 147 11.55 6.63 -5.49
CA GLY A 147 11.41 7.73 -4.51
C GLY A 147 10.62 8.94 -5.05
N PRO A 148 10.95 9.52 -6.21
CA PRO A 148 10.24 10.68 -6.75
C PRO A 148 8.74 10.49 -7.03
N ILE A 149 8.26 9.26 -7.28
CA ILE A 149 6.82 8.96 -7.37
C ILE A 149 6.23 8.75 -5.98
N TRP A 150 6.96 8.05 -5.10
CA TRP A 150 6.56 7.88 -3.71
C TRP A 150 6.41 9.22 -2.97
N ASP A 151 7.29 10.19 -3.22
CA ASP A 151 7.23 11.54 -2.64
C ASP A 151 5.93 12.27 -2.99
N VAL A 152 5.36 12.04 -4.17
CA VAL A 152 4.05 12.59 -4.57
C VAL A 152 2.94 11.97 -3.72
N ALA A 153 2.92 10.65 -3.59
CA ALA A 153 1.95 9.96 -2.74
C ALA A 153 2.09 10.37 -1.27
N LEU A 154 3.33 10.45 -0.78
CA LEU A 154 3.67 10.78 0.59
C LEU A 154 3.34 12.23 0.93
N LYS A 155 3.57 13.19 0.02
CA LYS A 155 3.15 14.59 0.20
C LYS A 155 1.64 14.68 0.36
N ALA A 156 0.88 14.03 -0.51
CA ALA A 156 -0.58 13.99 -0.43
C ALA A 156 -1.05 13.35 0.88
N MET A 157 -0.48 12.20 1.27
CA MET A 157 -0.82 11.54 2.55
C MET A 157 -0.50 12.42 3.76
N ASN A 158 0.63 13.13 3.78
CA ASN A 158 0.93 14.06 4.87
C ASN A 158 -0.06 15.23 4.95
N ALA A 159 -0.62 15.66 3.81
CA ALA A 159 -1.59 16.76 3.74
C ALA A 159 -3.03 16.34 4.08
N CYS A 160 -3.37 15.04 4.00
CA CYS A 160 -4.73 14.54 4.30
C CYS A 160 -4.83 13.55 5.47
N GLN A 161 -3.71 13.22 6.13
CA GLN A 161 -3.75 12.45 7.38
C GLN A 161 -4.47 13.24 8.49
N ALA A 162 -5.18 12.53 9.35
CA ALA A 162 -5.73 13.10 10.57
C ALA A 162 -4.64 13.24 11.64
N GLN A 163 -5.03 13.75 12.82
CA GLN A 163 -4.14 13.86 13.98
C GLN A 163 -3.43 12.53 14.28
N GLN A 164 -2.20 12.62 14.79
CA GLN A 164 -1.33 11.48 15.12
C GLN A 164 -0.89 10.61 13.91
N GLY A 165 -1.22 10.99 12.68
CA GLY A 165 -0.75 10.34 11.44
C GLY A 165 -1.69 9.28 10.87
N GLU A 166 -2.96 9.30 11.23
CA GLU A 166 -3.96 8.36 10.69
C GLU A 166 -4.32 8.68 9.23
N VAL A 167 -4.19 7.68 8.36
CA VAL A 167 -4.44 7.78 6.91
C VAL A 167 -5.74 7.05 6.59
N SER A 168 -6.77 7.79 6.19
CA SER A 168 -8.03 7.20 5.73
C SER A 168 -7.90 6.60 4.33
N ILE A 169 -8.81 5.69 3.96
CA ILE A 169 -8.91 5.17 2.58
C ILE A 169 -9.11 6.30 1.56
N MET A 170 -9.83 7.36 1.95
CA MET A 170 -10.01 8.58 1.16
C MET A 170 -8.70 9.32 0.92
N CYS A 171 -7.79 9.31 1.90
CA CYS A 171 -6.48 9.94 1.81
C CYS A 171 -5.53 9.15 0.89
N LEU A 172 -5.61 7.80 0.90
CA LEU A 172 -4.96 6.97 -0.12
C LEU A 172 -5.51 7.27 -1.53
N GLY A 173 -6.82 7.44 -1.68
CA GLY A 173 -7.44 7.88 -2.94
C GLY A 173 -6.91 9.23 -3.44
N ARG A 174 -6.84 10.25 -2.57
CA ARG A 174 -6.24 11.56 -2.90
C ARG A 174 -4.77 11.45 -3.32
N SER A 175 -3.98 10.61 -2.65
CA SER A 175 -2.58 10.39 -3.03
C SER A 175 -2.41 9.72 -4.39
N LYS A 176 -3.33 8.81 -4.77
CA LYS A 176 -3.40 8.26 -6.14
C LYS A 176 -3.80 9.33 -7.16
N ALA A 177 -4.72 10.23 -6.81
CA ALA A 177 -5.15 11.32 -7.70
C ALA A 177 -3.98 12.28 -8.04
N ASP A 178 -3.12 12.60 -7.07
CA ASP A 178 -1.92 13.41 -7.31
C ASP A 178 -0.88 12.71 -8.21
N ILE A 179 -0.75 11.38 -8.11
CA ILE A 179 0.06 10.60 -9.06
C ILE A 179 -0.52 10.67 -10.48
N ILE A 180 -1.84 10.55 -10.64
CA ILE A 180 -2.50 10.65 -11.95
C ILE A 180 -2.31 12.07 -12.55
N ARG A 181 -2.45 13.12 -11.73
CA ARG A 181 -2.14 14.51 -12.14
C ARG A 181 -0.69 14.67 -12.60
N ARG A 182 0.26 14.09 -11.85
CA ARG A 182 1.69 14.07 -12.20
C ARG A 182 1.94 13.35 -13.52
N ALA A 183 1.35 12.17 -13.74
CA ALA A 183 1.51 11.44 -14.99
C ALA A 183 0.92 12.23 -16.18
N HIS A 184 -0.23 12.88 -16.02
CA HIS A 184 -0.81 13.77 -17.04
C HIS A 184 0.02 15.03 -17.35
N SER A 185 0.87 15.51 -16.44
CA SER A 185 1.73 16.69 -16.70
C SER A 185 3.07 16.33 -17.35
N LEU A 186 3.34 15.04 -17.58
CA LEU A 186 4.57 14.54 -18.20
C LEU A 186 4.36 14.15 -19.67
N PRO A 187 5.40 14.23 -20.51
CA PRO A 187 5.30 13.97 -21.96
C PRO A 187 5.24 12.47 -22.32
N TYR A 188 5.14 11.57 -21.35
CA TYR A 188 5.26 10.12 -21.56
C TYR A 188 3.92 9.43 -21.87
N GLY A 189 2.79 10.13 -21.75
CA GLY A 189 1.46 9.53 -21.81
C GLY A 189 1.11 8.75 -20.54
N LEU A 190 -0.17 8.40 -20.41
CA LEU A 190 -0.72 7.68 -19.26
C LEU A 190 -1.80 6.71 -19.73
N ASN A 191 -1.63 5.41 -19.47
CA ASN A 191 -2.65 4.39 -19.70
C ASN A 191 -3.52 4.16 -18.45
N TYR A 192 -4.37 5.13 -18.12
CA TYR A 192 -5.34 5.01 -17.02
C TYR A 192 -6.67 4.41 -17.51
N ASP A 193 -6.64 3.11 -17.82
CA ASP A 193 -7.82 2.35 -18.27
C ASP A 193 -8.68 1.84 -17.09
N PRO A 194 -9.86 1.23 -17.35
CA PRO A 194 -10.68 0.60 -16.32
C PRO A 194 -9.92 -0.37 -15.40
N THR A 195 -8.94 -1.09 -15.94
CA THR A 195 -8.10 -2.07 -15.22
C THR A 195 -7.16 -1.37 -14.26
N ALA A 196 -6.43 -0.35 -14.71
CA ALA A 196 -5.52 0.46 -13.90
C ALA A 196 -6.25 1.13 -12.73
N ALA A 197 -7.43 1.72 -13.00
CA ALA A 197 -8.27 2.31 -11.96
C ALA A 197 -8.75 1.27 -10.93
N ALA A 198 -9.22 0.11 -11.40
CA ALA A 198 -9.71 -0.96 -10.52
C ALA A 198 -8.57 -1.60 -9.69
N ILE A 199 -7.41 -1.89 -10.29
CA ILE A 199 -6.26 -2.47 -9.57
C ILE A 199 -5.71 -1.46 -8.56
N GLY A 200 -5.51 -0.20 -8.95
CA GLY A 200 -5.03 0.86 -8.06
C GLY A 200 -5.96 1.10 -6.85
N ALA A 201 -7.28 0.93 -7.03
CA ALA A 201 -8.26 0.99 -5.94
C ALA A 201 -8.17 -0.22 -5.00
N VAL A 202 -8.09 -1.46 -5.51
CA VAL A 202 -7.93 -2.65 -4.64
C VAL A 202 -6.55 -2.71 -3.98
N GLU A 203 -5.52 -2.07 -4.52
CA GLU A 203 -4.23 -1.86 -3.84
C GLU A 203 -4.34 -0.92 -2.66
N ALA A 204 -5.01 0.23 -2.81
CA ALA A 204 -5.29 1.15 -1.70
C ALA A 204 -6.09 0.44 -0.59
N ALA A 205 -7.16 -0.27 -0.98
CA ALA A 205 -7.99 -1.03 -0.04
C ALA A 205 -7.21 -2.14 0.69
N ARG A 206 -6.41 -2.95 -0.02
CA ARG A 206 -5.58 -4.00 0.61
C ARG A 206 -4.50 -3.44 1.50
N THR A 207 -3.86 -2.33 1.12
CA THR A 207 -2.88 -1.62 1.96
C THR A 207 -3.53 -1.17 3.27
N TRP A 208 -4.70 -0.54 3.17
CA TRP A 208 -5.45 -0.08 4.35
C TRP A 208 -5.92 -1.22 5.25
N LEU A 209 -6.43 -2.31 4.67
CA LEU A 209 -6.96 -3.45 5.42
C LEU A 209 -5.88 -4.35 6.05
N THR A 210 -4.69 -4.46 5.46
CA THR A 210 -3.61 -5.32 6.00
C THR A 210 -2.68 -4.58 6.95
N LEU A 211 -2.46 -3.27 6.74
CA LEU A 211 -1.63 -2.43 7.61
C LEU A 211 -2.44 -1.63 8.64
N GLY A 212 -3.78 -1.67 8.59
CA GLY A 212 -4.67 -1.08 9.59
C GLY A 212 -4.91 -2.00 10.78
N ASN A 213 -4.85 -1.45 12.00
CA ASN A 213 -5.12 -2.20 13.24
C ASN A 213 -6.60 -2.08 13.66
N GLY A 214 -7.51 -2.78 12.97
CA GLY A 214 -8.93 -2.87 13.36
C GLY A 214 -9.85 -1.85 12.68
N PRO A 215 -10.96 -1.40 13.31
CA PRO A 215 -12.07 -0.71 12.63
C PRO A 215 -11.76 0.71 12.11
N GLN A 216 -10.60 1.27 12.44
CA GLN A 216 -9.97 2.48 11.87
C GLN A 216 -8.49 2.49 12.31
N LYS A 217 -7.66 3.38 11.74
CA LYS A 217 -6.19 3.54 11.98
C LYS A 217 -5.24 2.66 11.17
N LEU A 218 -5.24 2.85 9.85
CA LEU A 218 -3.97 2.82 9.11
C LEU A 218 -3.15 4.04 9.54
N GLN A 219 -1.89 3.85 9.92
CA GLN A 219 -1.00 4.92 10.36
C GLN A 219 0.11 5.15 9.33
N LEU A 220 0.46 6.40 9.02
CA LEU A 220 1.49 6.71 8.02
C LEU A 220 2.85 6.06 8.34
N LYS A 221 3.19 5.94 9.63
CA LYS A 221 4.37 5.21 10.11
C LYS A 221 4.39 3.70 9.77
N PHE A 222 3.24 3.09 9.48
CA PHE A 222 3.18 1.70 8.99
C PHE A 222 3.37 1.64 7.47
N ILE A 223 2.85 2.63 6.74
CA ILE A 223 2.91 2.68 5.27
C ILE A 223 4.36 2.89 4.79
N LYS A 224 5.08 3.87 5.36
CA LYS A 224 6.45 4.22 4.93
C LYS A 224 7.40 3.01 4.79
N PRO A 225 7.72 2.25 5.84
CA PRO A 225 8.66 1.13 5.73
C PRO A 225 8.14 -0.02 4.85
N PHE A 226 6.82 -0.16 4.70
CA PHE A 226 6.24 -1.16 3.81
C PHE A 226 6.50 -0.85 2.33
N PHE A 227 6.56 0.43 1.94
CA PHE A 227 6.89 0.85 0.57
C PHE A 227 8.38 1.13 0.36
N GLU A 228 9.06 1.79 1.32
CA GLU A 228 10.44 2.27 1.21
C GLU A 228 11.47 1.14 1.47
N ASP A 229 11.32 0.44 2.60
CA ASP A 229 12.22 -0.66 3.02
C ASP A 229 11.79 -2.03 2.46
N GLU A 230 10.54 -2.13 1.99
CA GLU A 230 9.80 -3.39 1.79
C GLU A 230 9.93 -4.28 3.02
N ARG A 231 9.47 -3.72 4.16
CA ARG A 231 9.56 -4.26 5.51
C ARG A 231 8.19 -4.23 6.18
N LEU A 232 7.86 -5.30 6.90
CA LEU A 232 6.65 -5.35 7.71
C LEU A 232 6.85 -4.44 8.96
N PRO A 233 5.92 -3.51 9.27
CA PRO A 233 6.12 -2.43 10.24
C PRO A 233 6.06 -2.84 11.73
N TRP A 234 6.74 -3.92 12.09
CA TRP A 234 6.74 -4.47 13.46
C TRP A 234 7.29 -3.49 14.50
N ASN A 235 8.37 -2.78 14.16
CA ASN A 235 9.07 -1.86 15.08
C ASN A 235 8.23 -0.61 15.35
N GLU A 236 7.44 -0.19 14.37
CA GLU A 236 6.56 0.97 14.40
C GLU A 236 5.27 0.69 15.20
N GLY A 237 4.99 -0.58 15.52
CA GLY A 237 3.90 -1.04 16.37
C GLY A 237 2.75 -1.76 15.64
N TRP A 238 2.87 -2.02 14.33
CA TRP A 238 1.86 -2.78 13.60
C TRP A 238 1.89 -4.26 13.99
N ARG A 239 0.72 -4.91 14.01
CA ARG A 239 0.56 -6.34 14.25
C ARG A 239 -0.44 -6.91 13.23
N PRO A 240 -0.17 -8.07 12.63
CA PRO A 240 -1.09 -8.65 11.65
C PRO A 240 -2.38 -9.11 12.34
N THR A 241 -3.48 -9.16 11.59
CA THR A 241 -4.76 -9.74 12.05
C THR A 241 -5.22 -10.81 11.06
N ALA A 242 -5.64 -11.97 11.55
CA ALA A 242 -6.05 -13.08 10.68
C ALA A 242 -7.31 -12.73 9.87
N PHE A 243 -7.33 -13.15 8.60
CA PHE A 243 -8.42 -12.87 7.66
C PHE A 243 -8.71 -11.37 7.47
N ALA A 244 -7.64 -10.58 7.41
CA ALA A 244 -7.65 -9.21 6.91
C ALA A 244 -7.87 -9.19 5.39
N ALA A 245 -8.37 -8.06 4.86
CA ALA A 245 -8.59 -7.86 3.43
C ALA A 245 -9.40 -8.98 2.74
N ARG A 246 -10.54 -9.35 3.35
CA ARG A 246 -11.54 -10.22 2.73
C ARG A 246 -12.11 -9.60 1.47
N VAL A 247 -12.51 -10.42 0.51
CA VAL A 247 -12.90 -9.91 -0.82
C VAL A 247 -14.05 -8.89 -0.77
N SER A 248 -15.06 -9.04 0.10
CA SER A 248 -16.13 -8.05 0.20
C SER A 248 -15.63 -6.70 0.75
N GLN A 249 -14.73 -6.72 1.74
CA GLN A 249 -14.14 -5.52 2.35
C GLN A 249 -13.24 -4.78 1.36
N VAL A 250 -12.45 -5.53 0.57
CA VAL A 250 -11.57 -4.96 -0.46
C VAL A 250 -12.41 -4.24 -1.52
N LEU A 251 -13.49 -4.84 -2.01
CA LEU A 251 -14.37 -4.23 -3.01
C LEU A 251 -15.06 -2.96 -2.47
N GLU A 252 -15.55 -2.99 -1.24
CA GLU A 252 -16.19 -1.84 -0.58
C GLU A 252 -15.22 -0.66 -0.39
N LEU A 253 -14.04 -0.91 0.17
CA LEU A 253 -13.03 0.14 0.36
C LEU A 253 -12.39 0.60 -0.96
N SER A 254 -12.45 -0.20 -2.03
CA SER A 254 -12.04 0.24 -3.37
C SER A 254 -12.98 1.32 -3.93
N ALA A 255 -14.29 1.18 -3.70
CA ALA A 255 -15.26 2.22 -4.07
C ALA A 255 -15.01 3.52 -3.31
N GLN A 256 -14.68 3.42 -2.01
CA GLN A 256 -14.30 4.58 -1.19
C GLN A 256 -12.97 5.20 -1.65
N ALA A 257 -11.96 4.40 -2.00
CA ALA A 257 -10.70 4.89 -2.55
C ALA A 257 -10.89 5.67 -3.87
N LEU A 258 -11.89 5.32 -4.67
CA LEU A 258 -12.26 6.00 -5.92
C LEU A 258 -13.17 7.23 -5.73
N SER A 259 -13.80 7.41 -4.56
CA SER A 259 -14.77 8.49 -4.36
C SER A 259 -14.24 9.90 -3.98
N PRO A 260 -12.96 10.16 -3.59
CA PRO A 260 -12.58 11.52 -3.19
C PRO A 260 -12.48 12.47 -4.38
N GLU A 261 -12.22 11.95 -5.58
CA GLU A 261 -12.00 12.77 -6.77
C GLU A 261 -12.46 12.10 -8.06
N ARG A 262 -13.04 12.89 -8.97
CA ARG A 262 -13.49 12.42 -10.29
C ARG A 262 -12.36 11.88 -11.17
N ILE A 263 -11.12 12.35 -11.01
CA ILE A 263 -9.97 11.90 -11.81
C ILE A 263 -9.63 10.43 -11.60
N LEU A 264 -9.95 9.88 -10.41
CA LEU A 264 -9.78 8.46 -10.10
C LEU A 264 -10.79 7.58 -10.84
N GLN A 265 -11.96 8.13 -11.13
CA GLN A 265 -13.11 7.39 -11.67
C GLN A 265 -13.14 7.41 -13.20
N VAL A 266 -12.70 8.51 -13.82
CA VAL A 266 -12.74 8.69 -15.28
C VAL A 266 -11.50 8.04 -15.88
N THR A 267 -11.73 7.04 -16.73
CA THR A 267 -10.67 6.24 -17.37
C THR A 267 -10.68 6.44 -18.88
N THR A 268 -9.62 6.02 -19.57
CA THR A 268 -9.48 6.19 -21.03
C THR A 268 -10.68 5.68 -21.83
N ASN A 269 -11.31 4.58 -21.40
CA ASN A 269 -12.45 3.95 -22.07
C ASN A 269 -13.58 3.54 -21.10
N GLY A 270 -13.93 4.39 -20.14
CA GLY A 270 -15.06 4.14 -19.26
C GLY A 270 -15.03 4.88 -17.93
N THR A 271 -15.79 4.39 -16.95
CA THR A 271 -15.81 4.94 -15.60
C THR A 271 -16.01 3.86 -14.56
N ILE A 272 -15.21 3.89 -13.50
CA ILE A 272 -15.27 2.98 -12.36
C ILE A 272 -15.59 3.81 -11.11
N ARG A 273 -16.69 3.52 -10.41
CA ARG A 273 -17.09 4.25 -9.19
C ARG A 273 -17.42 3.32 -8.03
N THR A 274 -18.04 2.19 -8.34
CA THR A 274 -18.66 1.32 -7.35
C THR A 274 -17.83 0.05 -7.11
N SER A 275 -18.03 -0.59 -5.96
CA SER A 275 -17.43 -1.90 -5.60
C SER A 275 -17.76 -2.96 -6.64
N ASN A 276 -19.03 -2.94 -7.03
CA ASN A 276 -19.60 -3.34 -8.29
C ASN A 276 -18.68 -3.11 -9.52
N ASP A 277 -18.50 -1.88 -10.03
CA ASP A 277 -17.70 -1.64 -11.24
C ASP A 277 -16.28 -2.25 -11.17
N VAL A 278 -15.63 -2.16 -10.00
CA VAL A 278 -14.34 -2.80 -9.72
C VAL A 278 -14.43 -4.33 -9.91
N LEU A 279 -15.45 -4.98 -9.35
CA LEU A 279 -15.73 -6.41 -9.58
C LEU A 279 -16.03 -6.73 -11.05
N ARG A 280 -16.73 -5.85 -11.79
CA ARG A 280 -17.03 -6.08 -13.22
C ARG A 280 -15.75 -6.13 -14.06
N VAL A 281 -14.77 -5.29 -13.74
CA VAL A 281 -13.47 -5.24 -14.42
C VAL A 281 -12.57 -6.40 -14.00
N LEU A 282 -12.50 -6.71 -12.70
CA LEU A 282 -11.54 -7.68 -12.15
C LEU A 282 -12.05 -9.14 -12.12
N ARG A 283 -13.33 -9.40 -12.41
CA ARG A 283 -13.87 -10.77 -12.45
C ARG A 283 -13.23 -11.61 -13.55
N SER A 284 -13.08 -12.90 -13.28
CA SER A 284 -12.76 -13.88 -14.30
C SER A 284 -13.93 -14.08 -15.26
N SER A 285 -13.64 -14.34 -16.54
CA SER A 285 -14.60 -14.81 -17.54
C SER A 285 -14.93 -16.30 -17.38
N ASN A 286 -14.14 -17.07 -16.61
CA ASN A 286 -14.39 -18.48 -16.36
C ASN A 286 -15.66 -18.69 -15.51
N PRO A 287 -16.71 -19.37 -16.02
CA PRO A 287 -17.94 -19.61 -15.30
C PRO A 287 -17.80 -20.58 -14.11
N THR A 288 -16.65 -21.22 -13.89
CA THR A 288 -16.38 -22.04 -12.69
C THR A 288 -15.35 -21.42 -11.74
N PHE A 289 -14.91 -20.18 -11.97
CA PHE A 289 -13.80 -19.56 -11.21
C PHE A 289 -13.94 -19.60 -9.68
N LEU A 290 -15.16 -19.48 -9.14
CA LEU A 290 -15.37 -19.56 -7.68
C LEU A 290 -15.19 -20.99 -7.12
N ASN A 291 -15.40 -22.01 -7.95
CA ASN A 291 -15.04 -23.39 -7.61
C ASN A 291 -13.51 -23.55 -7.57
N ASP A 292 -12.80 -22.91 -8.50
CA ASP A 292 -11.33 -22.91 -8.54
C ASP A 292 -10.74 -22.18 -7.31
N VAL A 293 -11.34 -21.05 -6.92
CA VAL A 293 -11.01 -20.34 -5.67
C VAL A 293 -11.27 -21.24 -4.45
N ARG A 294 -12.42 -21.91 -4.36
CA ARG A 294 -12.73 -22.85 -3.28
C ARG A 294 -11.73 -24.03 -3.25
N ALA A 295 -11.36 -24.57 -4.41
CA ALA A 295 -10.36 -25.63 -4.53
C ALA A 295 -8.95 -25.15 -4.10
N CYS A 296 -8.59 -23.90 -4.43
CA CYS A 296 -7.36 -23.26 -3.98
C CYS A 296 -7.32 -23.07 -2.46
N VAL A 297 -8.40 -22.54 -1.86
CA VAL A 297 -8.53 -22.36 -0.40
C VAL A 297 -8.37 -23.71 0.32
N ASN A 298 -9.03 -24.76 -0.18
CA ASN A 298 -8.88 -26.12 0.34
C ASN A 298 -7.45 -26.67 0.18
N ARG A 299 -6.81 -26.46 -0.98
CA ARG A 299 -5.42 -26.89 -1.26
C ARG A 299 -4.40 -26.18 -0.36
N ALA A 300 -4.66 -24.93 -0.01
CA ALA A 300 -3.83 -24.13 0.89
C ALA A 300 -4.03 -24.48 2.39
N GLY A 301 -4.87 -25.46 2.73
CA GLY A 301 -5.08 -25.96 4.10
C GLY A 301 -6.33 -25.44 4.81
N PHE A 302 -7.04 -24.45 4.25
CA PHE A 302 -8.21 -23.82 4.87
C PHE A 302 -9.52 -24.60 4.64
N LYS A 303 -9.45 -25.94 4.54
CA LYS A 303 -10.60 -26.78 4.23
C LYS A 303 -11.60 -26.76 5.38
N GLY A 304 -12.76 -26.15 5.14
CA GLY A 304 -13.80 -25.96 6.16
C GLY A 304 -13.68 -24.66 6.95
N SER A 305 -12.68 -23.82 6.67
CA SER A 305 -12.51 -22.52 7.33
C SER A 305 -13.73 -21.62 7.04
N PRO A 306 -14.42 -21.11 8.07
CA PRO A 306 -15.72 -20.47 7.89
C PRO A 306 -15.62 -19.12 7.20
N VAL A 307 -14.51 -18.38 7.37
CA VAL A 307 -14.35 -17.02 6.82
C VAL A 307 -14.25 -17.02 5.29
N PRO A 308 -13.25 -17.69 4.65
CA PRO A 308 -13.15 -17.69 3.19
C PRO A 308 -14.37 -18.33 2.52
N GLU A 309 -14.97 -19.35 3.12
CA GLU A 309 -16.17 -19.99 2.57
C GLU A 309 -17.43 -19.11 2.69
N GLN A 310 -17.55 -18.25 3.72
CA GLN A 310 -18.58 -17.21 3.76
C GLN A 310 -18.37 -16.17 2.65
N GLU A 311 -17.13 -15.73 2.41
CA GLU A 311 -16.79 -14.77 1.36
C GLU A 311 -17.04 -15.32 -0.05
N ILE A 312 -16.65 -16.58 -0.32
CA ILE A 312 -16.96 -17.25 -1.60
C ILE A 312 -18.47 -17.32 -1.82
N ARG A 313 -19.26 -17.71 -0.81
CA ARG A 313 -20.74 -17.73 -0.91
C ARG A 313 -21.37 -16.35 -1.14
N LYS A 314 -20.77 -15.27 -0.63
CA LYS A 314 -21.20 -13.91 -0.98
C LYS A 314 -21.02 -13.68 -2.49
N LEU A 315 -19.83 -13.97 -3.03
CA LEU A 315 -19.55 -13.84 -4.47
C LEU A 315 -20.46 -14.72 -5.35
N GLU A 316 -20.77 -15.94 -4.91
CA GLU A 316 -21.72 -16.82 -5.59
C GLU A 316 -23.12 -16.20 -5.66
N ARG A 317 -23.62 -15.63 -4.56
CA ARG A 317 -24.92 -14.91 -4.52
C ARG A 317 -24.91 -13.66 -5.41
N TYR A 318 -23.85 -12.85 -5.36
CA TYR A 318 -23.72 -11.68 -6.23
C TYR A 318 -23.75 -12.05 -7.72
N ARG A 319 -23.17 -13.19 -8.10
CA ARG A 319 -23.22 -13.67 -9.47
C ARG A 319 -24.58 -14.27 -9.85
N ALA A 320 -25.19 -15.06 -8.97
CA ALA A 320 -26.45 -15.76 -9.25
C ALA A 320 -27.65 -14.82 -9.37
N ALA A 321 -27.61 -13.64 -8.76
CA ALA A 321 -28.73 -12.71 -8.76
C ALA A 321 -28.94 -11.95 -10.07
N GLU A 322 -27.94 -11.91 -10.98
CA GLU A 322 -27.76 -10.91 -12.07
C GLU A 322 -27.81 -9.43 -11.64
N MET A 323 -28.25 -9.16 -10.40
CA MET A 323 -28.40 -7.87 -9.79
C MET A 323 -27.10 -7.39 -9.15
N PHE A 324 -26.82 -6.14 -9.46
CA PHE A 324 -25.69 -5.37 -8.99
C PHE A 324 -26.26 -4.27 -8.09
N ILE A 325 -25.67 -4.05 -6.91
CA ILE A 325 -26.10 -3.05 -5.92
C ILE A 325 -26.55 -1.74 -6.63
N PRO A 326 -27.86 -1.40 -6.65
CA PRO A 326 -28.36 -0.31 -7.50
C PRO A 326 -27.78 1.06 -7.14
N ASP A 327 -27.60 1.29 -5.84
CA ASP A 327 -26.96 2.46 -5.25
C ASP A 327 -26.00 1.98 -4.16
N GLY A 328 -24.74 2.44 -4.17
CA GLY A 328 -23.60 1.78 -3.52
C GLY A 328 -23.59 1.68 -1.98
N PHE A 329 -24.52 0.92 -1.41
CA PHE A 329 -24.57 0.52 0.00
C PHE A 329 -24.56 -1.00 0.15
N SER A 330 -23.68 -1.50 1.02
CA SER A 330 -23.67 -2.91 1.43
C SER A 330 -24.92 -3.22 2.26
N PRO A 331 -25.64 -4.34 2.05
CA PRO A 331 -26.82 -4.72 2.83
C PRO A 331 -26.49 -5.22 4.26
N TYR A 332 -25.36 -4.79 4.82
CA TYR A 332 -24.87 -5.13 6.16
C TYR A 332 -24.75 -3.87 7.04
N THR A 333 -25.82 -3.08 7.13
CA THR A 333 -25.98 -2.03 8.16
C THR A 333 -26.35 -2.65 9.51
N GLY A 334 -25.38 -3.29 10.16
CA GLY A 334 -25.50 -3.76 11.54
C GLY A 334 -25.37 -2.62 12.56
N TYR A 335 -26.47 -1.89 12.79
CA TYR A 335 -26.72 -0.98 13.92
C TYR A 335 -25.71 0.15 14.23
N TYR A 336 -26.14 1.40 13.98
CA TYR A 336 -26.26 2.52 14.95
C TYR A 336 -26.09 3.90 14.29
N SER A 337 -27.19 4.48 13.80
CA SER A 337 -27.54 5.89 14.03
C SER A 337 -28.98 6.14 13.55
N HIS A 338 -29.77 6.92 14.31
CA HIS A 338 -31.08 7.42 13.88
C HIS A 338 -30.94 8.80 13.22
N GLY A 339 -31.84 9.12 12.28
CA GLY A 339 -32.01 10.46 11.65
C GLY A 339 -31.13 10.64 10.41
N ASN A 340 -31.65 10.90 9.21
CA ASN A 340 -32.84 11.67 8.84
C ASN A 340 -33.47 11.17 7.53
N HIS A 341 -34.70 11.62 7.24
CA HIS A 341 -35.43 11.27 6.03
C HIS A 341 -34.76 11.80 4.75
N GLU A 342 -34.40 10.90 3.83
CA GLU A 342 -34.05 11.29 2.46
C GLU A 342 -35.31 11.58 1.64
N GLN A 343 -35.36 12.77 1.03
CA GLN A 343 -36.33 13.10 -0.02
C GLN A 343 -35.93 12.40 -1.31
N LYS A 344 -36.91 11.89 -2.06
CA LYS A 344 -36.68 11.29 -3.39
C LYS A 344 -36.10 12.34 -4.35
N PRO A 345 -34.99 12.06 -5.07
CA PRO A 345 -34.47 12.98 -6.06
C PRO A 345 -35.41 13.09 -7.26
N GLY A 346 -35.71 14.33 -7.67
CA GLY A 346 -36.43 14.62 -8.91
C GLY A 346 -35.56 14.43 -10.16
N PRO A 347 -36.15 14.45 -11.37
CA PRO A 347 -35.42 14.26 -12.62
C PRO A 347 -34.38 15.38 -12.86
N TYR A 348 -33.18 14.99 -13.29
CA TYR A 348 -32.06 15.90 -13.50
C TYR A 348 -32.39 17.01 -14.52
N PRO A 349 -32.08 18.29 -14.22
CA PRO A 349 -32.22 19.37 -15.20
C PRO A 349 -31.18 19.24 -16.31
N LYS A 350 -31.55 19.65 -17.53
CA LYS A 350 -30.65 19.66 -18.69
C LYS A 350 -29.48 20.64 -18.46
N PRO A 351 -28.26 20.36 -18.97
CA PRO A 351 -27.13 21.27 -18.84
C PRO A 351 -27.43 22.64 -19.48
N GLY A 352 -27.21 23.71 -18.73
CA GLY A 352 -27.24 25.08 -19.27
C GLY A 352 -26.02 25.35 -20.18
N PRO A 353 -26.09 26.38 -21.05
CA PRO A 353 -24.97 26.74 -21.90
C PRO A 353 -23.76 27.19 -21.08
N TYR A 354 -22.55 26.83 -21.54
CA TYR A 354 -21.30 27.16 -20.87
C TYR A 354 -21.12 28.68 -20.70
N PRO A 355 -20.65 29.16 -19.52
CA PRO A 355 -20.34 30.57 -19.33
C PRO A 355 -19.15 30.98 -20.23
N LYS A 356 -19.25 32.18 -20.82
CA LYS A 356 -18.17 32.74 -21.65
C LYS A 356 -16.90 32.98 -20.81
N PRO A 357 -15.68 32.82 -21.38
CA PRO A 357 -14.44 33.12 -20.68
C PRO A 357 -14.41 34.57 -20.18
N ARG A 358 -13.89 34.77 -18.96
CA ARG A 358 -13.60 36.12 -18.44
C ARG A 358 -12.39 36.70 -19.19
N PRO A 359 -12.35 38.00 -19.50
CA PRO A 359 -11.15 38.63 -20.05
C PRO A 359 -9.99 38.54 -19.06
N TYR A 360 -8.77 38.33 -19.56
CA TYR A 360 -7.55 38.41 -18.75
C TYR A 360 -7.37 39.84 -18.20
N PRO A 361 -6.86 40.00 -16.96
CA PRO A 361 -6.39 41.29 -16.47
C PRO A 361 -5.27 41.81 -17.38
N LYS A 362 -5.29 43.10 -17.71
CA LYS A 362 -4.12 43.76 -18.31
C LYS A 362 -3.05 43.94 -17.23
N PRO A 363 -1.75 43.84 -17.56
CA PRO A 363 -0.69 44.26 -16.66
C PRO A 363 -0.80 45.77 -16.38
N ASP A 364 -0.66 46.16 -15.12
CA ASP A 364 -0.61 47.58 -14.74
C ASP A 364 0.64 48.24 -15.31
N GLY A 365 0.46 49.42 -15.91
CA GLY A 365 1.53 50.17 -16.55
C GLY A 365 2.41 50.88 -15.51
N TYR A 366 3.70 50.52 -15.46
CA TYR A 366 4.68 51.37 -14.79
C TYR A 366 4.99 52.60 -15.64
N GLY A 367 4.58 53.77 -15.13
CA GLY A 367 4.94 55.07 -15.70
C GLY A 367 6.45 55.31 -15.68
N GLY A 368 6.95 56.02 -16.68
CA GLY A 368 8.39 56.17 -16.90
C GLY A 368 9.09 57.13 -15.92
N GLY A 369 10.36 56.83 -15.65
CA GLY A 369 11.34 57.75 -15.07
C GLY A 369 12.67 57.58 -15.80
N GLY A 370 13.02 58.53 -16.67
CA GLY A 370 14.18 58.41 -17.55
C GLY A 370 15.48 58.99 -16.99
N ARG A 371 16.58 58.26 -17.21
CA ARG A 371 18.01 58.64 -17.30
C ARG A 371 18.76 57.29 -17.41
N GLY A 372 19.68 57.02 -18.34
CA GLY A 372 20.48 57.91 -19.19
C GLY A 372 21.95 57.55 -18.97
N GLY A 373 22.52 56.67 -19.80
CA GLY A 373 23.91 56.21 -19.70
C GLY A 373 24.23 55.12 -20.74
N GLN A 374 25.30 55.30 -21.51
CA GLN A 374 25.73 54.40 -22.60
C GLN A 374 26.95 53.54 -22.21
N GLY A 375 27.12 52.41 -22.92
CA GLY A 375 28.32 51.55 -22.90
C GLY A 375 28.18 50.30 -22.02
N GLY A 376 28.71 49.13 -22.38
CA GLY A 376 29.34 48.72 -23.64
C GLY A 376 30.19 47.45 -23.48
N TYR A 377 30.07 46.51 -24.44
CA TYR A 377 30.96 45.35 -24.70
C TYR A 377 31.12 44.22 -23.65
N GLY A 378 31.35 43.00 -24.18
CA GLY A 378 31.75 41.78 -23.43
C GLY A 378 30.56 40.91 -22.98
N GLY A 379 30.48 39.61 -23.24
CA GLY A 379 31.43 38.68 -23.87
C GLY A 379 31.93 37.63 -22.87
N GLY A 380 31.56 36.37 -23.08
CA GLY A 380 32.01 35.24 -22.26
C GLY A 380 30.87 34.45 -21.62
N GLY A 381 30.74 33.18 -21.99
CA GLY A 381 29.95 32.21 -21.24
C GLY A 381 30.88 31.26 -20.49
N GLN A 382 30.42 30.69 -19.37
CA GLN A 382 30.97 29.45 -18.84
C GLN A 382 29.96 28.74 -17.93
N ALA A 383 29.99 27.41 -17.96
CA ALA A 383 29.22 26.56 -17.07
C ALA A 383 29.88 26.49 -15.69
N GLY A 384 29.07 26.50 -14.63
CA GLY A 384 29.52 26.27 -13.25
C GLY A 384 28.91 24.98 -12.70
N GLY A 385 29.75 23.98 -12.44
CA GLY A 385 29.36 22.77 -11.72
C GLY A 385 29.97 22.73 -10.32
N TYR A 386 29.19 22.24 -9.35
CA TYR A 386 29.55 21.91 -7.97
C TYR A 386 28.68 20.67 -7.61
N GLY A 387 29.11 19.57 -6.99
CA GLY A 387 30.31 19.31 -6.18
C GLY A 387 30.10 19.79 -4.73
N GLY A 388 29.91 18.98 -3.69
CA GLY A 388 29.87 17.52 -3.53
C GLY A 388 30.48 17.10 -2.17
N ARG A 389 29.94 16.05 -1.51
CA ARG A 389 30.26 15.56 -0.12
C ARG A 389 29.64 16.41 1.02
N GLY A 390 29.42 15.95 2.26
CA GLY A 390 29.75 14.68 2.94
C GLY A 390 30.65 14.92 4.18
N GLN A 391 30.58 14.20 5.31
CA GLN A 391 29.84 12.97 5.69
C GLN A 391 29.59 12.89 7.22
N ALA A 392 28.50 12.21 7.62
CA ALA A 392 28.41 11.22 8.72
C ALA A 392 29.63 11.02 9.66
N GLY A 393 29.40 10.94 10.98
CA GLY A 393 30.40 10.55 12.00
C GLY A 393 29.76 10.22 13.36
N GLN A 394 30.28 9.20 14.08
CA GLN A 394 29.69 8.63 15.30
C GLN A 394 30.61 8.75 16.54
N GLY A 395 30.00 8.80 17.74
CA GLY A 395 30.57 8.35 19.03
C GLY A 395 31.51 9.32 19.77
N GLY A 396 31.59 9.34 21.11
CA GLY A 396 30.80 8.63 22.14
C GLY A 396 31.43 8.73 23.55
N TYR A 397 30.71 8.20 24.56
CA TYR A 397 31.11 7.85 25.96
C TYR A 397 31.04 8.86 27.13
N GLY A 398 30.53 8.33 28.27
CA GLY A 398 30.50 8.92 29.63
C GLY A 398 29.11 9.41 30.07
N GLY A 399 28.51 9.03 31.22
CA GLY A 399 28.85 8.00 32.21
C GLY A 399 28.19 8.24 33.60
N GLY A 400 27.26 7.36 34.02
CA GLY A 400 26.55 7.39 35.33
C GLY A 400 25.17 8.09 35.33
N GLY A 401 24.16 7.72 36.14
CA GLY A 401 24.00 6.53 37.01
C GLY A 401 22.90 6.69 38.10
N TYR A 402 21.87 5.83 38.09
CA TYR A 402 20.89 5.51 39.18
C TYR A 402 19.95 6.66 39.65
N ALA A 403 18.66 6.54 40.06
CA ALA A 403 17.61 5.49 40.23
C ALA A 403 16.20 6.19 40.29
N GLY A 404 14.99 5.60 40.41
CA GLY A 404 14.57 4.17 40.44
C GLY A 404 13.13 3.81 40.93
N ALA A 405 12.06 4.61 40.74
CA ALA A 405 10.65 4.30 41.15
C ALA A 405 9.65 4.72 40.03
N GLN A 406 8.62 3.98 39.58
CA GLN A 406 7.52 3.17 40.17
C GLN A 406 6.23 3.94 40.56
N ASP A 407 5.19 3.67 39.75
CA ASP A 407 3.74 3.55 40.01
C ASP A 407 2.93 4.66 40.71
N ALA A 408 1.94 5.22 39.99
CA ALA A 408 0.60 5.56 40.52
C ALA A 408 -0.47 5.71 39.40
N TYR A 409 -1.68 5.23 39.68
CA TYR A 409 -2.91 5.49 38.90
C TYR A 409 -3.48 6.90 39.20
N GLY A 410 -4.18 7.50 38.24
CA GLY A 410 -5.02 8.69 38.45
C GLY A 410 -5.65 9.16 37.14
N GLY A 411 -6.92 9.55 37.13
CA GLY A 411 -7.64 9.91 35.90
C GLY A 411 -8.38 11.25 35.96
N GLN A 412 -8.99 11.60 34.83
CA GLN A 412 -9.95 12.70 34.60
C GLN A 412 -9.42 14.14 34.64
N GLY A 413 -10.07 14.99 33.82
CA GLY A 413 -9.94 16.45 33.83
C GLY A 413 -9.50 17.02 32.48
N GLY A 414 -10.43 17.66 31.77
CA GLY A 414 -10.12 18.45 30.56
C GLY A 414 -9.94 19.93 30.88
N GLY A 415 -9.47 20.70 29.89
CA GLY A 415 -9.35 22.15 29.96
C GLY A 415 -8.59 22.67 28.75
N TYR A 416 -9.22 23.57 27.99
CA TYR A 416 -8.57 24.36 26.94
C TYR A 416 -7.86 25.56 27.61
N ASP A 417 -6.76 26.05 27.07
CA ASP A 417 -6.71 27.40 26.48
C ASP A 417 -5.31 27.77 25.90
N ASP A 418 -5.31 28.91 25.20
CA ASP A 418 -4.32 29.42 24.26
C ASP A 418 -2.93 29.80 24.82
N GLY A 419 -1.97 29.82 23.88
CA GLY A 419 -1.24 31.06 23.58
C GLY A 419 0.21 31.17 24.06
N GLY A 420 1.08 31.70 23.19
CA GLY A 420 2.42 32.15 23.55
C GLY A 420 3.49 31.89 22.47
N TYR A 421 3.67 32.86 21.58
CA TYR A 421 4.92 33.01 20.82
C TYR A 421 6.01 33.54 21.76
N ASP A 422 7.29 33.21 21.53
CA ASP A 422 8.26 34.24 21.13
C ASP A 422 9.61 33.68 20.66
N ASP A 423 10.33 34.54 19.94
CA ASP A 423 11.53 34.29 19.15
C ASP A 423 12.85 34.15 19.94
N GLY A 424 13.90 33.72 19.22
CA GLY A 424 15.05 34.61 19.09
C GLY A 424 16.39 34.18 19.68
N GLY A 425 17.17 33.45 18.87
CA GLY A 425 18.54 33.83 18.46
C GLY A 425 19.68 33.93 19.48
N TYR A 426 20.83 33.34 19.13
CA TYR A 426 22.15 33.88 19.50
C TYR A 426 23.13 33.74 18.34
N ASP A 427 23.86 34.82 18.09
CA ASP A 427 24.87 34.99 17.05
C ASP A 427 26.30 34.67 17.56
N ASP A 428 27.07 34.08 16.64
CA ASP A 428 28.41 34.49 16.17
C ASP A 428 29.65 34.63 17.10
N GLY A 429 30.83 34.38 16.48
CA GLY A 429 32.18 34.69 16.98
C GLY A 429 32.81 33.67 17.95
N GLY A 430 34.08 33.29 17.84
CA GLY A 430 35.13 33.65 16.87
C GLY A 430 36.54 33.32 17.42
N TYR A 431 37.57 33.35 16.54
CA TYR A 431 39.00 33.15 16.85
C TYR A 431 39.43 31.73 17.31
N GLY A 432 40.59 31.18 16.92
CA GLY A 432 41.59 31.63 15.94
C GLY A 432 42.95 30.93 16.15
N GLY A 433 43.80 30.88 15.10
CA GLY A 433 45.25 30.74 15.25
C GLY A 433 45.92 29.37 15.04
N GLY A 434 46.39 29.15 13.80
CA GLY A 434 47.79 28.77 13.47
C GLY A 434 48.36 27.38 13.83
N GLY A 435 49.17 26.81 12.92
CA GLY A 435 50.15 25.78 13.35
C GLY A 435 50.72 24.83 12.29
N TYR A 436 51.60 25.32 11.44
CA TYR A 436 52.50 24.66 10.48
C TYR A 436 53.14 23.31 10.88
N GLY A 437 53.40 22.46 9.87
CA GLY A 437 54.35 21.32 9.90
C GLY A 437 53.69 19.94 9.72
N GLY A 438 54.25 18.97 8.98
CA GLY A 438 55.50 18.96 8.21
C GLY A 438 56.10 17.56 8.15
N GLY A 439 56.32 17.01 6.95
CA GLY A 439 56.76 15.62 6.72
C GLY A 439 55.59 14.62 6.77
N GLY A 440 55.63 13.49 6.06
CA GLY A 440 56.71 12.85 5.30
C GLY A 440 56.50 11.32 5.32
N TYR A 441 57.17 10.59 4.42
CA TYR A 441 57.06 9.12 4.25
C TYR A 441 55.68 8.63 3.69
N GLY A 442 55.60 7.65 2.78
CA GLY A 442 56.65 6.98 1.99
C GLY A 442 56.20 5.60 1.49
N GLY A 443 56.24 5.36 0.17
CA GLY A 443 55.92 4.06 -0.47
C GLY A 443 54.44 3.68 -0.45
N GLY A 444 53.91 2.84 -1.36
CA GLY A 444 54.52 2.08 -2.45
C GLY A 444 53.64 0.86 -2.77
N TYR A 445 53.79 0.28 -3.98
CA TYR A 445 53.06 -0.91 -4.49
C TYR A 445 51.53 -0.73 -4.75
N GLY A 446 50.94 -1.16 -5.87
CA GLY A 446 51.52 -1.69 -7.12
C GLY A 446 50.75 -2.88 -7.70
N GLY A 447 49.92 -2.66 -8.72
CA GLY A 447 49.26 -3.71 -9.52
C GLY A 447 48.04 -4.38 -8.86
N GLY A 448 47.06 -4.91 -9.59
CA GLY A 448 46.85 -4.91 -11.05
C GLY A 448 45.46 -5.44 -11.41
N ALA A 449 44.94 -5.08 -12.58
CA ALA A 449 43.64 -5.56 -13.07
C ALA A 449 43.73 -7.01 -13.61
N PRO A 450 42.58 -7.65 -13.84
CA PRO A 450 42.34 -8.10 -15.21
C PRO A 450 40.97 -7.69 -15.77
N ALA A 451 40.93 -7.60 -17.11
CA ALA A 451 39.76 -7.33 -17.93
C ALA A 451 39.22 -8.66 -18.54
N PRO A 452 38.20 -8.70 -19.42
CA PRO A 452 37.12 -9.69 -19.27
C PRO A 452 37.03 -10.73 -20.41
N TYR A 453 36.07 -11.64 -20.25
CA TYR A 453 35.40 -12.41 -21.30
C TYR A 453 33.88 -12.44 -21.02
#